data_AF-A0A378XF39-F1
#
_entry.id   AF-A0A378XF39-F1
#
_cell.length_a   1.000
_cell.length_b   1.000
_cell.length_c   1.000
_cell.angle_alpha   90.00
_cell.angle_beta   90.00
_cell.angle_gamma   90.00
#
_symmetry.space_group_name_H-M   'P 1'
#
loop_
_entity.id
_entity.type
_entity.pdbx_description
1 polymer ?
#
loop_
_entity_poly.entity_id
_entity_poly.type
_entity_poly.pdbx_seq_one_letter_code
_entity_poly.pdbx_strand_id
1 'polypeptide(L)'
;MTSITLEVKGKEYRVDSRLIADNLGIKHRNVIQNIRKYETKFKGYGILPFQTEVLGGVGQPERYALLNENQCFFLLSLSANTERVVDLKFRMVKAFAAARKNIITRETEYLPTYHALHDGVARLSTDSSKPHFVHSNINRLINKTAGIEAGTRSNQPLEKTSMLVVAQAVAIKAMANADDHRDGYKRAKQALKQLERAIEVVEHGEIQQ
;
A
#
# COMPACT_ATOMS: atom_id res chain seq x y z
N MET A 1 -16.40 5.83 -18.07
CA MET A 1 -16.02 6.47 -16.79
C MET A 1 -14.59 6.06 -16.48
N THR A 2 -13.74 7.01 -16.08
CA THR A 2 -12.35 6.72 -15.72
C THR A 2 -12.29 6.03 -14.36
N SER A 3 -11.49 4.97 -14.22
CA SER A 3 -11.26 4.32 -12.92
C SER A 3 -10.66 5.32 -11.94
N ILE A 4 -11.11 5.30 -10.68
CA ILE A 4 -10.53 6.14 -9.63
C ILE A 4 -9.35 5.41 -9.03
N THR A 5 -8.17 5.98 -9.20
CA THR A 5 -6.93 5.47 -8.64
C THR A 5 -6.58 6.26 -7.39
N LEU A 6 -6.26 5.55 -6.30
CA LEU A 6 -5.71 6.15 -5.10
C LEU A 6 -4.18 6.13 -5.18
N GLU A 7 -3.55 7.28 -5.03
CA GLU A 7 -2.10 7.40 -4.93
C GLU A 7 -1.64 7.46 -3.47
N VAL A 8 -0.61 6.71 -3.12
CA VAL A 8 0.02 6.83 -1.80
C VAL A 8 0.99 8.01 -1.80
N LYS A 9 0.77 8.99 -0.93
CA LYS A 9 1.71 10.07 -0.64
C LYS A 9 2.04 10.06 0.85
N GLY A 10 3.27 9.65 1.18
CA GLY A 10 3.66 9.45 2.58
C GLY A 10 2.88 8.29 3.20
N LYS A 11 2.10 8.59 4.24
CA LYS A 11 1.25 7.62 4.97
C LYS A 11 -0.25 7.75 4.65
N GLU A 12 -0.61 8.49 3.60
CA GLU A 12 -2.00 8.82 3.27
C GLU A 12 -2.31 8.55 1.80
N TYR A 13 -3.51 8.03 1.53
CA TYR A 13 -4.03 7.89 0.17
C TYR A 13 -4.67 9.19 -0.31
N ARG A 14 -4.38 9.57 -1.55
CA ARG A 14 -4.87 10.79 -2.19
C ARG A 14 -5.40 10.53 -3.59
N VAL A 15 -6.29 11.39 -4.05
CA VAL A 15 -6.92 11.34 -5.38
C VAL A 15 -6.61 12.62 -6.15
N ASP A 16 -6.28 12.46 -7.42
CA ASP A 16 -6.16 13.56 -8.38
C ASP A 16 -7.53 14.21 -8.63
N SER A 17 -7.63 15.53 -8.42
CA SER A 17 -8.85 16.31 -8.64
C SER A 17 -9.41 16.21 -10.07
N ARG A 18 -8.57 15.89 -11.07
CA ARG A 18 -8.99 15.64 -12.46
C ARG A 18 -9.81 14.37 -12.59
N LEU A 19 -9.39 13.28 -11.95
CA LEU A 19 -10.15 12.03 -11.92
C LEU A 19 -11.53 12.20 -11.29
N ILE A 20 -11.61 13.04 -10.25
CA ILE A 20 -12.89 13.39 -9.61
C ILE A 20 -13.77 14.20 -10.56
N ALA A 21 -13.21 15.20 -11.24
CA ALA A 21 -13.95 16.01 -12.22
C ALA A 21 -14.52 15.16 -13.35
N ASP A 22 -13.71 14.26 -13.90
CA ASP A 22 -14.10 13.30 -14.94
C ASP A 22 -15.23 12.40 -14.44
N ASN A 23 -15.11 11.85 -13.22
CA ASN A 23 -16.15 11.00 -12.64
C ASN A 23 -17.43 11.78 -12.30
N LEU A 24 -17.34 13.04 -11.92
CA LEU A 24 -18.50 13.93 -11.73
C LEU A 24 -19.13 14.35 -13.06
N GLY A 25 -18.40 14.26 -14.18
CA GLY A 25 -18.87 14.74 -15.47
C GLY A 25 -18.89 16.27 -15.57
N ILE A 26 -17.99 16.94 -14.85
CA ILE A 26 -17.87 18.41 -14.84
C ILE A 26 -16.46 18.83 -15.26
N LYS A 27 -16.31 20.07 -15.73
CA LYS A 27 -14.99 20.61 -16.08
C LYS A 27 -14.10 20.67 -14.83
N HIS A 28 -12.84 20.22 -14.94
CA HIS A 28 -11.87 20.27 -13.84
C HIS A 28 -11.68 21.68 -13.26
N ARG A 29 -11.77 22.73 -14.09
CA ARG A 29 -11.78 24.13 -13.63
C ARG A 29 -12.85 24.40 -12.55
N ASN A 30 -14.02 23.77 -12.63
CA ASN A 30 -15.09 23.94 -11.63
C ASN A 30 -14.71 23.29 -10.30
N VAL A 31 -14.07 22.12 -10.34
CA VAL A 31 -13.51 21.47 -9.13
C VAL A 31 -12.47 22.38 -8.47
N ILE A 32 -11.52 22.91 -9.24
CA ILE A 32 -10.49 23.83 -8.71
C ILE A 32 -11.12 25.11 -8.14
N GLN A 33 -12.16 25.65 -8.78
CA GLN A 33 -12.89 26.80 -8.23
C GLN A 33 -13.54 26.47 -6.88
N ASN A 34 -14.18 25.32 -6.75
CA ASN A 34 -14.74 24.89 -5.46
C ASN A 34 -13.67 24.72 -4.39
N ILE A 35 -12.52 24.11 -4.73
CA ILE A 35 -11.40 23.94 -3.82
C ILE A 35 -10.88 25.30 -3.34
N ARG A 36 -10.69 26.27 -4.24
CA ARG A 36 -10.24 27.62 -3.90
C ARG A 36 -11.28 28.37 -3.06
N LYS A 37 -12.56 28.28 -3.43
CA LYS A 37 -13.67 28.94 -2.71
C LYS A 37 -13.74 28.48 -1.25
N TYR A 38 -13.50 27.19 -0.99
CA TYR A 38 -13.57 26.60 0.34
C TYR A 38 -12.19 26.20 0.89
N GLU A 39 -11.11 26.84 0.44
CA GLU A 39 -9.73 26.41 0.69
C GLU A 39 -9.42 26.23 2.19
N THR A 40 -9.90 27.12 3.04
CA THR A 40 -9.74 27.03 4.50
C THR A 40 -10.35 25.76 5.07
N LYS A 41 -11.52 25.32 4.56
CA LYS A 41 -12.17 24.07 4.99
C LYS A 41 -11.39 22.84 4.51
N PHE A 42 -10.89 22.86 3.27
CA PHE A 42 -10.03 21.80 2.75
C PHE A 42 -8.74 21.66 3.56
N LYS A 43 -8.09 22.78 3.89
CA LYS A 43 -6.88 22.80 4.72
C LYS A 43 -7.15 22.35 6.16
N GLY A 44 -8.36 22.54 6.67
CA GLY A 44 -8.79 22.01 7.96
C GLY A 44 -8.75 20.48 8.05
N TYR A 45 -8.84 19.78 6.93
CA TYR A 45 -8.71 18.32 6.85
C TYR A 45 -7.29 17.83 6.55
N GLY A 46 -6.31 18.74 6.48
CA GLY A 46 -4.90 18.41 6.23
C GLY A 46 -4.29 19.20 5.07
N ILE A 47 -3.04 18.86 4.74
CA ILE A 47 -2.29 19.55 3.68
C ILE A 47 -3.03 19.42 2.34
N LEU A 48 -3.12 20.52 1.61
CA LEU A 48 -3.72 20.61 0.27
C LEU A 48 -2.62 20.88 -0.77
N PRO A 49 -1.88 19.86 -1.21
CA PRO A 49 -0.83 20.00 -2.20
C PRO A 49 -1.44 20.20 -3.58
N PHE A 50 -0.90 21.18 -4.30
CA PHE A 50 -1.15 21.35 -5.72
C PHE A 50 0.06 20.88 -6.51
N GLN A 51 -0.19 20.17 -7.61
CA GLN A 51 0.80 19.72 -8.57
C GLN A 51 0.57 20.45 -9.89
N THR A 52 1.63 20.57 -10.68
CA THR A 52 1.59 21.19 -12.01
C THR A 52 2.11 20.17 -13.01
N GLU A 53 1.28 19.80 -13.97
CA GLU A 53 1.70 18.94 -15.09
C GLU A 53 1.93 19.79 -16.33
N VAL A 54 3.14 19.66 -16.91
CA VAL A 54 3.50 20.34 -18.15
C VAL A 54 3.19 19.40 -19.30
N LEU A 55 2.17 19.72 -20.08
CA LEU A 55 1.81 18.97 -21.29
C LEU A 55 2.82 19.29 -22.41
N GLY A 56 3.80 18.42 -22.61
CA GLY A 56 4.50 18.22 -23.89
C GLY A 56 4.99 19.46 -24.67
N GLY A 57 5.38 20.53 -23.99
CA GLY A 57 6.04 21.70 -24.60
C GLY A 57 5.14 22.74 -25.27
N VAL A 58 3.85 22.47 -25.50
CA VAL A 58 2.92 23.43 -26.12
C VAL A 58 1.56 23.37 -25.41
N GLY A 59 1.45 24.05 -24.27
CA GLY A 59 0.21 24.16 -23.50
C GLY A 59 0.38 24.90 -22.18
N GLN A 60 -0.69 25.51 -21.67
CA GLN A 60 -0.68 26.04 -20.29
C GLN A 60 -0.56 24.86 -19.31
N PRO A 61 0.39 24.89 -18.36
CA PRO A 61 0.50 23.84 -17.37
C PRO A 61 -0.81 23.67 -16.60
N GLU A 62 -1.31 22.45 -16.50
CA GLU A 62 -2.53 22.18 -15.75
C GLU A 62 -2.19 21.98 -14.27
N ARG A 63 -2.74 22.84 -13.42
CA ARG A 63 -2.60 22.72 -11.97
C ARG A 63 -3.76 21.90 -11.40
N TYR A 64 -3.45 20.82 -10.70
CA TYR A 64 -4.42 19.93 -10.06
C TYR A 64 -4.08 19.74 -8.58
N ALA A 65 -5.05 19.26 -7.78
CA ALA A 65 -4.88 19.01 -6.36
C ALA A 65 -4.85 17.50 -6.10
N LEU A 66 -4.02 17.08 -5.13
CA LEU A 66 -4.08 15.72 -4.60
C LEU A 66 -4.83 15.75 -3.27
N LEU A 67 -6.08 15.28 -3.29
CA LEU A 67 -6.99 15.37 -2.16
C LEU A 67 -6.95 14.09 -1.32
N ASN A 68 -6.84 14.23 0.00
CA ASN A 68 -7.00 13.08 0.89
C ASN A 68 -8.47 12.64 1.01
N GLU A 69 -8.74 11.60 1.80
CA GLU A 69 -10.07 11.05 2.00
C GLU A 69 -11.11 12.12 2.40
N ASN A 70 -10.85 12.84 3.48
CA ASN A 70 -11.79 13.82 4.03
C ASN A 70 -12.01 14.99 3.08
N GLN A 71 -10.95 15.44 2.40
CA GLN A 71 -11.03 16.45 1.34
C GLN A 71 -11.88 15.97 0.15
N CYS A 72 -11.74 14.70 -0.27
CA CYS A 72 -12.58 14.12 -1.32
C CYS A 72 -14.05 14.10 -0.92
N PHE A 73 -14.38 13.61 0.28
CA PHE A 73 -15.76 13.59 0.76
C PHE A 73 -16.36 14.98 0.90
N PHE A 74 -15.57 15.95 1.36
CA PHE A 74 -16.01 17.34 1.40
C PHE A 74 -16.26 17.89 -0.01
N LEU A 75 -15.39 17.62 -0.98
CA LEU A 75 -15.63 18.03 -2.38
C LEU A 75 -16.91 17.39 -2.95
N LEU A 76 -17.12 16.10 -2.70
CA LEU A 76 -18.29 15.37 -3.18
C LEU A 76 -19.59 15.83 -2.51
N SER A 77 -19.55 16.30 -1.26
CA SER A 77 -20.72 16.84 -0.56
C SER A 77 -21.21 18.16 -1.17
N LEU A 78 -20.34 18.90 -1.87
CA LEU A 78 -20.70 20.11 -2.64
C LEU A 78 -21.42 19.79 -3.96
N SER A 79 -21.52 18.52 -4.35
CA SER A 79 -22.16 18.07 -5.60
C SER A 79 -23.56 17.51 -5.34
N ALA A 80 -24.52 17.93 -6.17
CA ALA A 80 -25.90 17.44 -6.12
C ALA A 80 -25.99 15.92 -6.38
N ASN A 81 -26.95 15.25 -5.75
CA ASN A 81 -27.10 13.79 -5.81
C ASN A 81 -27.83 13.36 -7.10
N THR A 82 -27.13 13.32 -8.23
CA THR A 82 -27.56 12.54 -9.39
C THR A 82 -27.16 11.07 -9.22
N GLU A 83 -27.77 10.13 -9.95
CA GLU A 83 -27.39 8.71 -9.89
C GLU A 83 -25.89 8.50 -10.07
N ARG A 84 -25.30 9.21 -11.05
CA ARG A 84 -23.86 9.23 -11.30
C ARG A 84 -23.05 9.67 -10.08
N VAL A 85 -23.48 10.73 -9.39
CA VAL A 85 -22.79 11.26 -8.21
C VAL A 85 -22.95 10.32 -7.01
N VAL A 86 -24.10 9.68 -6.86
CA VAL A 86 -24.35 8.68 -5.81
C VAL A 86 -23.45 7.46 -6.00
N ASP A 87 -23.36 6.92 -7.23
CA ASP A 87 -22.44 5.82 -7.56
C ASP A 87 -20.97 6.19 -7.27
N LEU A 88 -20.56 7.40 -7.68
CA LEU A 88 -19.22 7.90 -7.38
C LEU A 88 -18.94 7.95 -5.86
N LYS A 89 -19.87 8.52 -5.08
CA LYS A 89 -19.75 8.59 -3.61
C LYS A 89 -19.61 7.19 -3.01
N PHE A 90 -20.43 6.24 -3.45
CA PHE A 90 -20.38 4.85 -3.01
C PHE A 90 -19.03 4.19 -3.31
N ARG A 91 -18.54 4.31 -4.55
CA ARG A 91 -17.23 3.78 -4.94
C ARG A 91 -16.08 4.42 -4.16
N MET A 92 -16.14 5.72 -3.92
CA MET A 92 -15.14 6.44 -3.12
C MET A 92 -15.10 5.97 -1.66
N VAL A 93 -16.26 5.77 -1.03
CA VAL A 93 -16.36 5.22 0.33
C VAL A 93 -15.72 3.83 0.40
N LYS A 94 -16.04 2.95 -0.56
CA LYS A 94 -15.43 1.61 -0.63
C LYS A 94 -13.91 1.67 -0.82
N ALA A 95 -13.45 2.49 -1.76
CA ALA A 95 -12.03 2.61 -2.08
C ALA A 95 -11.22 3.11 -0.86
N PHE A 96 -11.68 4.18 -0.20
CA PHE A 96 -10.99 4.70 0.98
C PHE A 96 -11.09 3.77 2.19
N ALA A 97 -12.21 3.05 2.38
CA ALA A 97 -12.31 2.04 3.44
C ALA A 97 -11.29 0.90 3.27
N ALA A 98 -11.12 0.40 2.04
CA ALA A 98 -10.10 -0.60 1.73
C ALA A 98 -8.69 -0.04 1.95
N ALA A 99 -8.43 1.19 1.50
CA ALA A 99 -7.17 1.89 1.72
C ALA A 99 -6.82 2.06 3.21
N ARG A 100 -7.79 2.45 4.06
CA ARG A 100 -7.59 2.54 5.52
C ARG A 100 -7.23 1.19 6.12
N LYS A 101 -7.94 0.12 5.75
CA LYS A 101 -7.65 -1.24 6.22
C LYS A 101 -6.21 -1.63 5.89
N ASN A 102 -5.75 -1.32 4.67
CA ASN A 102 -4.37 -1.60 4.27
C ASN A 102 -3.34 -0.84 5.10
N ILE A 103 -3.59 0.44 5.44
CA ILE A 103 -2.69 1.22 6.32
C ILE A 103 -2.65 0.60 7.72
N ILE A 104 -3.82 0.28 8.28
CA ILE A 104 -3.92 -0.30 9.63
C ILE A 104 -3.15 -1.62 9.66
N THR A 105 -3.46 -2.57 8.78
CA THR A 105 -2.75 -3.85 8.71
C THR A 105 -1.25 -3.65 8.54
N ARG A 106 -0.81 -2.67 7.76
CA ARG A 106 0.61 -2.38 7.60
C ARG A 106 1.27 -1.88 8.90
N GLU A 107 0.64 -0.98 9.62
CA GLU A 107 1.18 -0.40 10.86
C GLU A 107 1.08 -1.37 12.05
N THR A 108 -0.01 -2.15 12.15
CA THR A 108 -0.27 -3.02 13.30
C THR A 108 0.33 -4.41 13.17
N GLU A 109 0.44 -4.94 11.95
CA GLU A 109 0.91 -6.32 11.74
C GLU A 109 2.27 -6.32 11.03
N TYR A 110 2.36 -5.70 9.86
CA TYR A 110 3.59 -5.77 9.05
C TYR A 110 4.81 -5.10 9.70
N LEU A 111 4.71 -3.84 10.15
CA LEU A 111 5.88 -3.13 10.67
C LEU A 111 6.45 -3.78 11.95
N PRO A 112 5.65 -4.18 12.95
CA PRO A 112 6.17 -4.88 14.13
C PRO A 112 6.87 -6.19 13.78
N THR A 113 6.27 -7.02 12.93
CA THR A 113 6.89 -8.28 12.51
C THR A 113 8.15 -8.05 11.66
N TYR A 114 8.16 -7.02 10.82
CA TYR A 114 9.34 -6.62 10.07
C TYR A 114 10.50 -6.21 10.99
N HIS A 115 10.24 -5.42 12.03
CA HIS A 115 11.27 -5.05 13.02
C HIS A 115 11.78 -6.27 13.78
N ALA A 116 10.88 -7.12 14.28
CA ALA A 116 11.26 -8.35 14.99
C ALA A 116 12.12 -9.29 14.13
N LEU A 117 11.81 -9.40 12.84
CA LEU A 117 12.66 -10.11 11.87
C LEU A 117 14.04 -9.47 11.77
N HIS A 118 14.09 -8.15 11.61
CA HIS A 118 15.35 -7.42 11.47
C HIS A 118 16.23 -7.59 12.72
N ASP A 119 15.65 -7.50 13.90
CA ASP A 119 16.34 -7.69 15.18
C ASP A 119 16.84 -9.14 15.35
N GLY A 120 16.04 -10.12 14.92
CA GLY A 120 16.45 -11.53 14.90
C GLY A 120 17.65 -11.77 13.98
N VAL A 121 17.61 -11.25 12.76
CA VAL A 121 18.71 -11.37 11.80
C VAL A 121 19.96 -10.64 12.30
N ALA A 122 19.79 -9.44 12.87
CA ALA A 122 20.88 -8.65 13.42
C ALA A 122 21.63 -9.45 14.50
N ARG A 123 20.90 -10.01 15.48
CA ARG A 123 21.47 -10.84 16.56
C ARG A 123 22.29 -12.03 16.05
N LEU A 124 21.81 -12.71 15.01
CA LEU A 124 22.50 -13.87 14.42
C LEU A 124 23.70 -13.48 13.53
N SER A 125 23.78 -12.21 13.14
CA SER A 125 24.79 -11.70 12.20
C SER A 125 25.90 -10.87 12.85
N THR A 126 25.93 -10.77 14.19
CA THR A 126 26.94 -10.01 14.96
C THR A 126 28.37 -10.32 14.53
N ASP A 127 28.69 -11.60 14.35
CA ASP A 127 30.04 -12.06 13.96
C ASP A 127 30.22 -12.19 12.44
N SER A 128 29.23 -11.75 11.65
CA SER A 128 29.31 -11.80 10.20
C SER A 128 30.14 -10.64 9.67
N SER A 129 31.08 -10.92 8.75
CA SER A 129 31.79 -9.88 8.01
C SER A 129 30.92 -9.15 6.98
N LYS A 130 29.69 -9.63 6.73
CA LYS A 130 28.79 -9.16 5.68
C LYS A 130 27.31 -9.10 6.12
N PRO A 131 26.97 -8.41 7.22
CA PRO A 131 25.63 -8.44 7.82
C PRO A 131 24.53 -7.96 6.86
N HIS A 132 24.79 -6.93 6.06
CA HIS A 132 23.83 -6.44 5.05
C HIS A 132 23.37 -7.53 4.07
N PHE A 133 24.28 -8.43 3.66
CA PHE A 133 23.91 -9.52 2.74
C PHE A 133 23.04 -10.58 3.42
N VAL A 134 23.20 -10.79 4.74
CA VAL A 134 22.33 -11.69 5.51
C VAL A 134 20.89 -11.17 5.50
N HIS A 135 20.70 -9.89 5.83
CA HIS A 135 19.40 -9.23 5.77
C HIS A 135 18.78 -9.27 4.37
N SER A 136 19.57 -8.97 3.34
CA SER A 136 19.10 -9.00 1.95
C SER A 136 18.65 -10.40 1.52
N ASN A 137 19.40 -11.44 1.91
CA ASN A 137 19.09 -12.82 1.54
C ASN A 137 17.81 -13.34 2.22
N ILE A 138 17.62 -13.05 3.51
CA ILE A 138 16.36 -13.38 4.21
C ILE A 138 15.18 -12.63 3.61
N ASN A 139 15.32 -11.32 3.35
CA ASN A 139 14.27 -10.53 2.73
C ASN A 139 13.89 -11.03 1.33
N ARG A 140 14.87 -11.52 0.54
CA ARG A 140 14.62 -12.11 -0.78
C ARG A 140 13.83 -13.42 -0.67
N LEU A 141 14.13 -14.27 0.30
CA LEU A 141 13.35 -15.49 0.55
C LEU A 141 11.90 -15.16 0.90
N ILE A 142 11.70 -14.25 1.86
CA ILE A 142 10.35 -13.86 2.31
C ILE A 142 9.56 -13.22 1.17
N ASN A 143 10.18 -12.35 0.37
CA ASN A 143 9.53 -11.75 -0.81
C ASN A 143 9.08 -12.80 -1.82
N LYS A 144 9.96 -13.79 -2.08
CA LYS A 144 9.64 -14.87 -3.00
C LYS A 144 8.44 -15.67 -2.50
N THR A 145 8.45 -16.10 -1.24
CA THR A 145 7.36 -16.85 -0.61
C THR A 145 6.05 -16.06 -0.59
N ALA A 146 6.11 -14.75 -0.41
CA ALA A 146 4.92 -13.89 -0.44
C ALA A 146 4.47 -13.49 -1.86
N GLY A 147 5.18 -13.90 -2.92
CA GLY A 147 4.86 -13.53 -4.29
C GLY A 147 4.99 -12.02 -4.58
N ILE A 148 5.95 -11.35 -3.94
CA ILE A 148 6.14 -9.89 -4.02
C ILE A 148 7.47 -9.55 -4.70
N GLU A 149 7.42 -8.62 -5.66
CA GLU A 149 8.62 -8.07 -6.30
C GLU A 149 9.38 -7.11 -5.36
N ALA A 150 10.70 -7.09 -5.47
CA ALA A 150 11.53 -6.20 -4.67
C ALA A 150 11.13 -4.73 -4.87
N GLY A 151 11.07 -3.96 -3.78
CA GLY A 151 10.70 -2.53 -3.81
C GLY A 151 9.20 -2.24 -3.83
N THR A 152 8.33 -3.24 -4.00
CA THR A 152 6.89 -3.01 -4.16
C THR A 152 6.05 -3.25 -2.88
N ARG A 153 6.68 -3.66 -1.76
CA ARG A 153 6.01 -4.03 -0.49
C ARG A 153 5.03 -2.98 0.04
N SER A 154 5.28 -1.69 -0.23
CA SER A 154 4.45 -0.59 0.25
C SER A 154 3.10 -0.45 -0.45
N ASN A 155 2.90 -1.10 -1.59
CA ASN A 155 1.72 -0.97 -2.45
C ASN A 155 1.20 -2.34 -2.92
N GLN A 156 1.23 -3.34 -2.04
CA GLN A 156 0.71 -4.67 -2.32
C GLN A 156 -0.76 -4.81 -1.90
N PRO A 157 -1.55 -5.66 -2.59
CA PRO A 157 -2.86 -6.08 -2.11
C PRO A 157 -2.81 -6.66 -0.69
N LEU A 158 -3.96 -6.64 0.00
CA LEU A 158 -4.07 -7.14 1.37
C LEU A 158 -3.59 -8.59 1.49
N GLU A 159 -3.99 -9.46 0.57
CA GLU A 159 -3.59 -10.87 0.52
C GLU A 159 -2.07 -11.05 0.56
N LYS A 160 -1.34 -10.38 -0.34
CA LYS A 160 0.12 -10.42 -0.40
C LYS A 160 0.75 -9.82 0.86
N THR A 161 0.14 -8.78 1.44
CA THR A 161 0.60 -8.18 2.70
C THR A 161 0.42 -9.15 3.88
N SER A 162 -0.70 -9.87 3.95
CA SER A 162 -0.93 -10.90 4.96
C SER A 162 0.05 -12.06 4.81
N MET A 163 0.29 -12.53 3.57
CA MET A 163 1.29 -13.57 3.31
C MET A 163 2.70 -13.13 3.72
N LEU A 164 3.03 -11.85 3.51
CA LEU A 164 4.29 -11.27 3.94
C LEU A 164 4.47 -11.33 5.46
N VAL A 165 3.42 -10.98 6.23
CA VAL A 165 3.42 -11.09 7.70
C VAL A 165 3.62 -12.54 8.15
N VAL A 166 2.88 -13.47 7.55
CA VAL A 166 2.98 -14.91 7.87
C VAL A 166 4.39 -15.43 7.57
N ALA A 167 4.94 -15.15 6.40
CA ALA A 167 6.29 -15.57 6.01
C ALA A 167 7.36 -14.99 6.96
N GLN A 168 7.23 -13.72 7.38
CA GLN A 168 8.11 -13.14 8.37
C GLN A 168 8.02 -13.86 9.73
N ALA A 169 6.81 -14.11 10.23
CA ALA A 169 6.59 -14.80 11.50
C ALA A 169 7.17 -16.22 11.49
N VAL A 170 6.96 -16.96 10.39
CA VAL A 170 7.55 -18.29 10.18
C VAL A 170 9.07 -18.23 10.19
N ALA A 171 9.67 -17.27 9.48
CA ALA A 171 11.11 -17.10 9.45
C ALA A 171 11.68 -16.74 10.84
N ILE A 172 11.05 -15.81 11.56
CA ILE A 172 11.43 -15.44 12.94
C ILE A 172 11.44 -16.67 13.84
N LYS A 173 10.36 -17.45 13.82
CA LYS A 173 10.23 -18.64 14.68
C LYS A 173 11.25 -19.70 14.33
N ALA A 174 11.53 -19.91 13.04
CA ALA A 174 12.52 -20.88 12.57
C ALA A 174 13.96 -20.48 12.98
N MET A 175 14.24 -19.17 13.04
CA MET A 175 15.56 -18.64 13.40
C MET A 175 15.78 -18.50 14.92
N ALA A 176 14.74 -18.64 15.76
CA ALA A 176 14.80 -18.30 17.18
C ALA A 176 15.91 -19.04 17.97
N ASN A 177 16.21 -20.28 17.59
CA ASN A 177 17.23 -21.14 18.22
C ASN A 177 18.36 -21.48 17.24
N ALA A 178 18.66 -20.59 16.31
CA ALA A 178 19.79 -20.77 15.40
C ALA A 178 21.10 -20.40 16.09
N ASP A 179 22.17 -21.14 15.78
CA ASP A 179 23.49 -20.88 16.37
C ASP A 179 24.14 -19.62 15.76
N ASP A 180 23.96 -19.41 14.46
CA ASP A 180 24.50 -18.27 13.73
C ASP A 180 23.61 -17.88 12.53
N HIS A 181 23.98 -16.82 11.81
CA HIS A 181 23.29 -16.39 10.60
C HIS A 181 23.19 -17.45 9.48
N ARG A 182 24.14 -18.39 9.39
CA ARG A 182 24.14 -19.43 8.35
C ARG A 182 23.13 -20.51 8.70
N ASP A 183 23.10 -20.96 9.95
CA ASP A 183 22.09 -21.87 10.48
C ASP A 183 20.70 -21.23 10.41
N GLY A 184 20.58 -19.98 10.87
CA GLY A 184 19.34 -19.20 10.79
C GLY A 184 18.79 -19.11 9.38
N TYR A 185 19.64 -18.82 8.39
CA TYR A 185 19.24 -18.80 6.99
C TYR A 185 18.74 -20.18 6.50
N LYS A 186 19.44 -21.27 6.83
CA LYS A 186 19.02 -22.63 6.44
C LYS A 186 17.66 -22.98 7.02
N ARG A 187 17.44 -22.71 8.31
CA ARG A 187 16.17 -22.96 9.01
C ARG A 187 15.02 -22.14 8.44
N ALA A 188 15.24 -20.83 8.25
CA ALA A 188 14.25 -19.96 7.62
C ALA A 188 13.88 -20.44 6.21
N LYS A 189 14.88 -20.79 5.38
CA LYS A 189 14.66 -21.31 4.04
C LYS A 189 13.85 -22.61 4.03
N GLN A 190 14.13 -23.53 4.95
CA GLN A 190 13.39 -24.78 5.07
C GLN A 190 11.94 -24.55 5.49
N ALA A 191 11.72 -23.70 6.50
CA ALA A 191 10.38 -23.39 7.00
C ALA A 191 9.53 -22.67 5.94
N LEU A 192 10.11 -21.70 5.23
CA LEU A 192 9.42 -21.00 4.13
C LEU A 192 9.08 -21.95 2.97
N LYS A 193 9.96 -22.90 2.63
CA LYS A 193 9.65 -23.93 1.63
C LYS A 193 8.49 -24.85 2.06
N GLN A 194 8.36 -25.13 3.36
CA GLN A 194 7.22 -25.88 3.88
C GLN A 194 5.92 -25.07 3.80
N LEU A 195 5.99 -23.76 4.08
CA LEU A 195 4.86 -22.85 3.89
C LEU A 195 4.42 -22.80 2.42
N GLU A 196 5.36 -22.65 1.47
CA GLU A 196 5.06 -22.68 0.03
C GLU A 196 4.31 -23.96 -0.37
N ARG A 197 4.79 -25.13 0.07
CA ARG A 197 4.11 -26.41 -0.18
C ARG A 197 2.71 -26.49 0.42
N ALA A 198 2.52 -25.93 1.61
CA ALA A 198 1.22 -25.93 2.27
C ALA A 198 0.20 -25.09 1.49
N ILE A 199 0.64 -23.97 0.90
CA ILE A 199 -0.18 -23.11 0.04
C ILE A 199 -0.56 -23.84 -1.25
N GLU A 200 0.41 -24.46 -1.94
CA GLU A 200 0.18 -25.22 -3.18
C GLU A 200 -0.85 -26.34 -3.00
N VAL A 201 -0.83 -27.04 -1.85
CA VAL A 201 -1.81 -28.11 -1.54
C VAL A 201 -3.23 -27.56 -1.40
N VAL A 202 -3.41 -26.37 -0.83
CA VAL A 202 -4.73 -25.75 -0.68
C VAL A 202 -5.26 -25.32 -2.05
N GLU A 203 -4.42 -24.68 -2.88
CA GLU A 203 -4.81 -24.21 -4.21
C GLU A 203 -5.18 -25.36 -5.17
N HIS A 204 -4.54 -26.53 -5.02
CA HIS A 204 -4.80 -27.70 -5.87
C HIS A 204 -5.84 -28.67 -5.28
N GLY A 205 -6.08 -28.61 -3.97
CA GLY A 205 -7.09 -29.42 -3.29
C GLY A 205 -8.53 -28.93 -3.50
N GLU A 206 -8.73 -27.64 -3.82
CA GLU A 206 -10.06 -27.07 -4.11
C GLU A 206 -10.61 -27.44 -5.51
N ILE A 207 -9.80 -28.05 -6.39
CA ILE A 207 -10.23 -28.43 -7.75
C ILE A 207 -10.84 -29.85 -7.81
N GLN A 208 -10.86 -30.58 -6.68
CA GLN A 208 -11.36 -31.98 -6.63
C GLN A 208 -12.56 -32.22 -5.70
N GLN A 209 -13.42 -31.21 -5.47
CA GLN A 209 -14.73 -31.42 -4.85
C GLN A 209 -15.87 -30.80 -5.66
#